data_AF-A0A3S0WNT7-F1
#
_entry.id   AF-A0A3S0WNT7-F1
#
_cell.length_a   1.000
_cell.length_b   1.000
_cell.length_c   1.000
_cell.angle_alpha   90.00
_cell.angle_beta   90.00
_cell.angle_gamma   90.00
#
_symmetry.space_group_name_H-M   'P 1'
#
loop_
_entity.id
_entity.type
_entity.pdbx_description
1 polymer ?
#
loop_
_entity_poly.entity_id
_entity_poly.type
_entity_poly.pdbx_seq_one_letter_code
_entity_poly.pdbx_strand_id
1 'polypeptide(L)'
;MPRKGGIGQDERAAILKEARRIIVDRDESALAPTASLTGLAEVLADTFDETYTVERVVDMLDPARRRSLKSRFAAHRPTAAANGTDGVEVWLPMDVVDRLKAIAEQPEEAIRALLDSGRHDLPEPGSEEHCRRRRCSPQVLLSDPAHWTCQTCGLGGRVDQPLNPIIKERLADQQGRIGDLHALAAGIYETWGAGDRFTMADCAAHRLLDVRGERDRLKHRLPDLVQAGLIEDAPGPRGGAGYRVLDEPPDWIAEVLTERREQRETEARVRDERAAMLQRALEEGLTHVTPTGETVEIAQNGRGLELRFPSIPSWELREEMKRQGHCRWDGRRRRWCRMSPVATVEPWLAAALDAGATVAPLGTADPDAEDWGPSEWPD
;
A
#
# COMPACT_ATOMS: atom_id res chain seq x y z
N MET A 1 24.40 -14.27 -14.05
CA MET A 1 23.33 -14.59 -15.01
C MET A 1 22.07 -14.89 -14.22
N PRO A 2 20.98 -14.14 -14.41
CA PRO A 2 19.72 -14.41 -13.71
C PRO A 2 19.16 -15.73 -14.22
N ARG A 3 18.80 -16.64 -13.31
CA ARG A 3 18.10 -17.88 -13.64
C ARG A 3 16.69 -17.50 -14.10
N LYS A 4 16.44 -17.55 -15.42
CA LYS A 4 15.07 -17.57 -15.96
C LYS A 4 14.33 -18.71 -15.26
N GLY A 5 13.27 -18.38 -14.50
CA GLY A 5 12.32 -19.39 -14.04
C GLY A 5 11.81 -20.13 -15.28
N GLY A 6 12.13 -21.41 -15.39
CA GLY A 6 11.71 -22.21 -16.54
C GLY A 6 10.19 -22.30 -16.57
N ILE A 7 9.60 -22.02 -17.73
CA ILE A 7 8.17 -22.26 -17.99
C ILE A 7 7.91 -23.76 -17.77
N GLY A 8 6.95 -24.10 -16.91
CA GLY A 8 6.58 -25.49 -16.61
C GLY A 8 6.01 -26.21 -17.83
N GLN A 9 6.08 -27.54 -17.88
CA GLN A 9 5.62 -28.31 -19.05
C GLN A 9 4.13 -28.08 -19.39
N ASP A 10 3.28 -27.96 -18.37
CA ASP A 10 1.85 -27.66 -18.55
C ASP A 10 1.60 -26.24 -19.07
N GLU A 11 2.42 -25.28 -18.63
CA GLU A 11 2.35 -23.89 -19.09
C GLU A 11 2.76 -23.80 -20.57
N ARG A 12 3.79 -24.55 -20.99
CA ARG A 12 4.23 -24.65 -22.40
C ARG A 12 3.11 -25.17 -23.29
N ALA A 13 2.50 -26.30 -22.91
CA ALA A 13 1.41 -26.91 -23.68
C ALA A 13 0.21 -25.98 -23.84
N ALA A 14 -0.15 -25.24 -22.79
CA ALA A 14 -1.24 -24.27 -22.82
C ALA A 14 -0.94 -23.05 -23.68
N ILE A 15 0.30 -22.52 -23.65
CA ILE A 15 0.73 -21.41 -24.51
C ILE A 15 0.67 -21.83 -25.99
N LEU A 16 1.19 -23.01 -26.32
CA LEU A 16 1.16 -23.53 -27.69
C LEU A 16 -0.28 -23.81 -28.16
N LYS A 17 -1.14 -24.30 -27.27
CA LYS A 17 -2.57 -24.50 -27.56
C LYS A 17 -3.29 -23.19 -27.84
N GLU A 18 -3.00 -22.13 -27.07
CA GLU A 18 -3.57 -20.80 -27.29
C GLU A 18 -3.08 -20.18 -28.59
N ALA A 19 -1.79 -20.32 -28.93
CA ALA A 19 -1.24 -19.84 -30.19
C ALA A 19 -1.90 -20.53 -31.41
N ARG A 20 -2.13 -21.85 -31.32
CA ARG A 20 -2.90 -22.59 -32.34
C ARG A 20 -4.34 -22.09 -32.45
N ARG A 21 -5.00 -21.78 -31.32
CA ARG A 21 -6.35 -21.19 -31.30
C ARG A 21 -6.37 -19.85 -32.04
N ILE A 22 -5.42 -18.95 -31.77
CA ILE A 22 -5.33 -17.62 -32.40
C ILE A 22 -5.21 -17.72 -33.92
N ILE A 23 -4.43 -18.69 -34.43
CA ILE A 23 -4.31 -18.94 -35.88
C ILE A 23 -5.63 -19.46 -36.47
N VAL A 24 -6.28 -20.42 -35.79
CA VAL A 24 -7.55 -21.01 -36.24
C VAL A 24 -8.66 -19.95 -36.26
N ASP A 25 -8.74 -19.11 -35.23
CA ASP A 25 -9.75 -18.07 -35.07
C ASP A 25 -9.44 -16.79 -35.88
N ARG A 26 -8.25 -16.70 -36.49
CA ARG A 26 -7.71 -15.50 -37.17
C ARG A 26 -7.78 -14.24 -36.30
N ASP A 27 -7.50 -14.40 -35.01
CA ASP A 27 -7.62 -13.34 -34.00
C ASP A 27 -6.39 -12.43 -33.99
N GLU A 28 -6.33 -11.47 -34.93
CA GLU A 28 -5.23 -10.50 -35.01
C GLU A 28 -5.14 -9.59 -33.78
N SER A 29 -6.25 -9.41 -33.05
CA SER A 29 -6.29 -8.59 -31.83
C SER A 29 -5.53 -9.20 -30.66
N ALA A 30 -5.24 -10.51 -30.72
CA ALA A 30 -4.46 -11.22 -29.72
C ALA A 30 -2.94 -11.09 -29.90
N LEU A 31 -2.48 -10.42 -30.97
CA LEU A 31 -1.07 -10.25 -31.31
C LEU A 31 -0.57 -8.85 -30.96
N ALA A 32 0.73 -8.75 -30.63
CA ALA A 32 1.38 -7.46 -30.50
C ALA A 32 1.38 -6.71 -31.85
N PRO A 33 1.40 -5.36 -31.88
CA PRO A 33 1.31 -4.57 -33.11
C PRO A 33 2.39 -4.88 -34.16
N THR A 34 3.52 -5.45 -33.75
CA THR A 34 4.65 -5.84 -34.60
C THR A 34 4.63 -7.31 -35.03
N ALA A 35 3.66 -8.09 -34.56
CA ALA A 35 3.51 -9.50 -34.86
C ALA A 35 2.39 -9.74 -35.87
N SER A 36 2.47 -10.84 -36.62
CA SER A 36 1.48 -11.22 -37.62
C SER A 36 1.06 -12.68 -37.46
N LEU A 37 -0.13 -13.04 -37.93
CA LEU A 37 -0.63 -14.41 -37.92
C LEU A 37 0.29 -15.35 -38.72
N THR A 38 0.86 -14.86 -39.83
CA THR A 38 1.85 -15.60 -40.63
C THR A 38 3.12 -15.86 -39.83
N GLY A 39 3.64 -14.85 -39.12
CA GLY A 39 4.82 -15.02 -38.27
C GLY A 39 4.58 -15.99 -37.10
N LEU A 40 3.37 -15.98 -36.52
CA LEU A 40 3.02 -16.92 -35.45
C LEU A 40 2.94 -18.37 -35.99
N ALA A 41 2.41 -18.56 -37.20
CA ALA A 41 2.38 -19.87 -37.86
C ALA A 41 3.78 -20.41 -38.16
N GLU A 42 4.70 -19.56 -38.60
CA GLU A 42 6.10 -19.92 -38.82
C GLU A 42 6.80 -20.36 -37.53
N VAL A 43 6.57 -19.63 -36.43
CA VAL A 43 7.12 -19.98 -35.12
C VAL A 43 6.58 -21.33 -34.63
N LEU A 44 5.29 -21.62 -34.82
CA LEU A 44 4.71 -22.91 -34.41
C LEU A 44 5.12 -24.09 -35.31
N ALA A 45 5.55 -23.82 -36.54
CA ALA A 45 6.08 -24.83 -37.45
C ALA A 45 7.55 -25.19 -37.15
N ASP A 46 8.24 -24.37 -36.35
CA ASP A 46 9.61 -24.63 -35.90
C ASP A 46 9.62 -25.67 -34.78
N THR A 47 10.14 -26.86 -35.10
CA THR A 47 10.21 -28.02 -34.21
C THR A 47 11.55 -28.14 -33.47
N PHE A 48 12.42 -27.13 -33.53
CA PHE A 48 13.80 -27.25 -33.05
C PHE A 48 13.93 -27.30 -31.51
N ASP A 49 13.26 -26.41 -30.78
CA ASP A 49 13.22 -26.42 -29.30
C ASP A 49 11.89 -25.83 -28.80
N GLU A 50 11.06 -26.65 -28.15
CA GLU A 50 9.75 -26.26 -27.62
C GLU A 50 9.84 -25.12 -26.62
N THR A 51 10.91 -25.04 -25.82
CA THR A 51 11.14 -23.96 -24.86
C THR A 51 11.34 -22.63 -25.58
N TYR A 52 12.15 -22.66 -26.63
CA TYR A 52 12.45 -21.49 -27.45
C TYR A 52 11.22 -21.04 -28.26
N THR A 53 10.48 -22.00 -28.82
CA THR A 53 9.21 -21.74 -29.52
C THR A 53 8.19 -21.07 -28.60
N VAL A 54 8.06 -21.53 -27.36
CA VAL A 54 7.16 -20.94 -26.36
C VAL A 54 7.56 -19.52 -25.99
N GLU A 55 8.86 -19.24 -25.77
CA GLU A 55 9.33 -17.87 -25.50
C GLU A 55 8.99 -16.92 -26.65
N ARG A 56 9.24 -17.34 -27.90
CA ARG A 56 8.90 -16.54 -29.08
C ARG A 56 7.40 -16.31 -29.23
N VAL A 57 6.57 -17.33 -28.98
CA VAL A 57 5.10 -17.18 -28.99
C VAL A 57 4.67 -16.14 -27.97
N VAL A 58 5.20 -16.18 -26.75
CA VAL A 58 4.85 -15.22 -25.68
C VAL A 58 5.18 -13.78 -26.05
N ASP A 59 6.30 -13.56 -26.75
CA ASP A 59 6.71 -12.22 -27.20
C ASP A 59 5.88 -11.69 -28.37
N MET A 60 5.16 -12.56 -29.09
CA MET A 60 4.28 -12.18 -30.19
C MET A 60 2.83 -11.87 -29.75
N LEU A 61 2.46 -12.22 -28.51
CA LEU A 61 1.12 -11.96 -27.99
C LEU A 61 0.95 -10.52 -27.52
N ASP A 62 -0.25 -9.99 -27.65
CA ASP A 62 -0.62 -8.69 -27.07
C ASP A 62 -0.40 -8.70 -25.54
N PRO A 63 0.10 -7.60 -24.93
CA PRO A 63 0.34 -7.52 -23.49
C PRO A 63 -0.88 -7.84 -22.61
N ALA A 64 -2.11 -7.52 -23.03
CA ALA A 64 -3.32 -7.91 -22.31
C ALA A 64 -3.56 -9.42 -22.38
N ARG A 65 -3.32 -10.05 -23.53
CA ARG A 65 -3.44 -11.51 -23.70
C ARG A 65 -2.36 -12.26 -22.92
N ARG A 66 -1.13 -11.75 -22.91
CA ARG A 66 -0.03 -12.26 -22.09
C ARG A 66 -0.37 -12.24 -20.61
N ARG A 67 -0.97 -11.14 -20.12
CA ARG A 67 -1.44 -11.03 -18.73
C ARG A 67 -2.58 -11.99 -18.42
N SER A 68 -3.54 -12.16 -19.32
CA SER A 68 -4.66 -13.12 -19.17
C SER A 68 -4.18 -14.57 -19.12
N LEU A 69 -3.18 -14.95 -19.92
CA LEU A 69 -2.57 -16.28 -19.83
C LEU A 69 -1.82 -16.47 -18.52
N LYS A 70 -1.00 -15.49 -18.11
CA LYS A 70 -0.32 -15.52 -16.81
C LYS A 70 -1.28 -15.61 -15.63
N SER A 71 -2.42 -14.90 -15.66
CA SER A 71 -3.43 -14.97 -14.61
C SER A 71 -4.16 -16.31 -14.59
N ARG A 72 -4.43 -16.91 -15.77
CA ARG A 72 -4.94 -18.29 -15.86
C ARG A 72 -3.95 -19.31 -15.31
N PHE A 73 -2.66 -19.15 -15.56
CA PHE A 73 -1.63 -19.99 -14.94
C PHE A 73 -1.51 -19.77 -13.44
N ALA A 74 -1.67 -18.53 -12.97
CA ALA A 74 -1.76 -18.23 -11.54
C ALA A 74 -3.01 -18.85 -10.89
N ALA A 75 -4.14 -18.93 -11.61
CA ALA A 75 -5.39 -19.50 -11.15
C ALA A 75 -5.47 -21.04 -11.28
N HIS A 76 -4.69 -21.65 -12.16
CA HIS A 76 -4.53 -23.11 -12.29
C HIS A 76 -3.31 -23.65 -11.55
N ARG A 77 -2.49 -22.77 -10.96
CA ARG A 77 -1.53 -23.17 -9.94
C ARG A 77 -2.35 -23.68 -8.77
N PRO A 78 -2.27 -24.97 -8.39
CA PRO A 78 -3.14 -25.53 -7.36
C PRO A 78 -2.94 -24.72 -6.08
N THR A 79 -4.00 -24.07 -5.61
CA THR A 79 -4.05 -23.56 -4.25
C THR A 79 -3.89 -24.76 -3.32
N ALA A 80 -2.72 -24.88 -2.69
CA ALA A 80 -2.29 -25.97 -1.81
C ALA A 80 -3.09 -26.09 -0.48
N ALA A 81 -4.38 -25.75 -0.48
CA ALA A 81 -5.19 -25.61 0.73
C ALA A 81 -6.48 -26.45 0.72
N ALA A 82 -6.70 -27.33 -0.25
CA ALA A 82 -7.92 -28.13 -0.33
C ALA A 82 -7.61 -29.59 -0.64
N ASN A 83 -7.02 -30.27 0.34
CA ASN A 83 -7.21 -31.68 0.72
C ASN A 83 -5.91 -32.19 1.36
N GLY A 84 -6.00 -32.62 2.61
CA GLY A 84 -4.87 -33.25 3.29
C GLY A 84 -4.45 -34.51 2.55
N THR A 85 -3.13 -34.73 2.51
CA THR A 85 -2.37 -35.81 1.83
C THR A 85 -2.05 -35.62 0.34
N ASP A 86 -1.50 -34.48 -0.06
CA ASP A 86 -0.72 -34.41 -1.31
C ASP A 86 0.71 -33.91 -1.02
N GLY A 87 1.69 -34.77 -1.31
CA GLY A 87 3.11 -34.45 -1.23
C GLY A 87 3.54 -33.49 -2.33
N VAL A 88 4.50 -32.63 -2.03
CA VAL A 88 5.17 -31.78 -3.03
C VAL A 88 6.00 -32.69 -3.94
N GLU A 89 5.67 -32.74 -5.24
CA GLU A 89 6.53 -33.42 -6.22
C GLU A 89 7.85 -32.64 -6.38
N VAL A 90 8.92 -33.16 -5.79
CA VAL A 90 10.26 -32.59 -5.87
C VAL A 90 11.08 -33.37 -6.91
N TRP A 91 11.49 -32.70 -7.97
CA TRP A 91 12.46 -33.26 -8.92
C TRP A 91 13.84 -33.34 -8.27
N LEU A 92 14.30 -34.57 -8.03
CA LEU A 92 15.64 -34.82 -7.52
C LEU A 92 16.60 -35.09 -8.69
N PRO A 93 17.80 -34.50 -8.68
CA PRO A 93 18.87 -34.88 -9.61
C PRO A 93 19.14 -36.39 -9.55
N MET A 94 19.46 -37.00 -10.69
CA MET A 94 19.63 -38.47 -10.80
C MET A 94 20.68 -39.03 -9.85
N ASP A 95 21.76 -38.29 -9.60
CA ASP A 95 22.81 -38.65 -8.65
C ASP A 95 22.33 -38.65 -7.19
N VAL A 96 21.32 -37.84 -6.86
CA VAL A 96 20.65 -37.84 -5.55
C VAL A 96 19.69 -39.02 -5.45
N VAL A 97 18.94 -39.32 -6.51
CA VAL A 97 18.04 -40.47 -6.58
C VAL A 97 18.81 -41.78 -6.41
N ASP A 98 19.93 -41.95 -7.10
CA ASP A 98 20.77 -43.15 -7.01
C ASP A 98 21.34 -43.34 -5.59
N ARG A 99 21.71 -42.24 -4.92
CA ARG A 99 22.17 -42.27 -3.52
C ARG A 99 21.04 -42.60 -2.54
N LEU A 100 19.83 -42.11 -2.77
CA LEU A 100 18.66 -42.46 -1.94
C LEU A 100 18.27 -43.92 -2.14
N LYS A 101 18.37 -44.43 -3.36
CA LYS A 101 18.15 -45.86 -3.69
C LYS A 101 19.15 -46.80 -3.04
N ALA A 102 20.35 -46.31 -2.69
CA ALA A 102 21.33 -47.08 -1.92
C ALA A 102 20.94 -47.22 -0.42
N ILE A 103 19.97 -46.42 0.06
CA ILE A 103 19.50 -46.42 1.46
C ILE A 103 18.19 -47.22 1.58
N ALA A 104 17.25 -47.03 0.65
CA ALA A 104 16.00 -47.80 0.56
C ALA A 104 15.55 -47.93 -0.90
N GLU A 105 14.73 -48.94 -1.23
CA GLU A 105 14.27 -49.18 -2.61
C GLU A 105 13.44 -48.00 -3.17
N GLN A 106 12.69 -47.31 -2.32
CA GLN A 106 11.93 -46.11 -2.67
C GLN A 106 12.61 -44.85 -2.10
N PRO A 107 12.83 -43.78 -2.90
CA PRO A 107 13.44 -42.54 -2.42
C PRO A 107 12.68 -41.90 -1.25
N GLU A 108 11.36 -42.02 -1.22
CA GLU A 108 10.53 -41.49 -0.14
C GLU A 108 10.78 -42.21 1.20
N GLU A 109 10.96 -43.54 1.15
CA GLU A 109 11.27 -44.34 2.32
C GLU A 109 12.69 -44.06 2.82
N ALA A 110 13.64 -43.82 1.91
CA ALA A 110 14.98 -43.37 2.25
C ALA A 110 14.95 -41.99 2.92
N ILE A 111 14.14 -41.05 2.43
CA ILE A 111 13.98 -39.71 3.02
C ILE A 111 13.31 -39.82 4.40
N ARG A 112 12.23 -40.59 4.55
CA ARG A 112 11.59 -40.83 5.85
C ARG A 112 12.57 -41.48 6.83
N ALA A 113 13.29 -42.52 6.41
CA ALA A 113 14.31 -43.14 7.24
C ALA A 113 15.43 -42.17 7.62
N LEU A 114 15.85 -41.26 6.73
CA LEU A 114 16.84 -40.22 7.05
C LEU A 114 16.32 -39.18 8.05
N LEU A 115 15.04 -38.82 7.97
CA LEU A 115 14.39 -37.88 8.90
C LEU A 115 14.08 -38.54 10.26
N ASP A 116 13.60 -39.78 10.25
CA ASP A 116 13.20 -40.56 11.43
C ASP A 116 14.40 -41.19 12.15
N SER A 117 15.49 -41.50 11.45
CA SER A 117 16.72 -42.03 12.05
C SER A 117 17.43 -41.05 12.98
N GLY A 118 16.91 -39.82 13.12
CA GLY A 118 17.38 -38.91 14.15
C GLY A 118 18.88 -38.71 14.08
N ARG A 119 19.46 -38.60 12.88
CA ARG A 119 20.76 -37.95 12.77
C ARG A 119 20.55 -36.50 13.17
N HIS A 120 20.67 -36.27 14.48
CA HIS A 120 20.70 -35.00 15.20
C HIS A 120 21.79 -34.02 14.67
N ASP A 121 22.37 -34.29 13.50
CA ASP A 121 23.42 -33.53 12.84
C ASP A 121 22.90 -32.72 11.63
N LEU A 122 21.62 -32.85 11.25
CA LEU A 122 21.03 -31.99 10.22
C LEU A 122 20.48 -30.72 10.89
N PRO A 123 21.08 -29.56 10.64
CA PRO A 123 20.66 -28.34 11.31
C PRO A 123 19.32 -27.86 10.76
N GLU A 124 18.40 -27.49 11.65
CA GLU A 124 17.08 -26.96 11.28
C GLU A 124 17.22 -25.80 10.26
N PRO A 125 16.45 -25.76 9.17
CA PRO A 125 16.50 -24.66 8.21
C PRO A 125 16.33 -23.31 8.92
N GLY A 126 17.34 -22.44 8.85
CA GLY A 126 17.33 -21.14 9.54
C GLY A 126 17.99 -21.12 10.93
N SER A 127 18.47 -22.25 11.45
CA SER A 127 19.21 -22.32 12.72
C SER A 127 20.65 -21.79 12.59
N GLU A 128 21.30 -21.51 13.73
CA GLU A 128 22.72 -21.11 13.77
C GLU A 128 23.66 -22.19 13.20
N GLU A 129 23.24 -23.46 13.28
CA GLU A 129 24.00 -24.61 12.78
C GLU A 129 23.84 -24.76 11.26
N HIS A 130 22.72 -24.31 10.69
CA HIS A 130 22.39 -24.42 9.26
C HIS A 130 23.22 -23.44 8.43
N CYS A 131 23.37 -22.22 8.93
CA CYS A 131 24.24 -21.22 8.36
C CYS A 131 25.63 -21.35 8.99
N ARG A 132 26.55 -22.17 8.41
CA ARG A 132 27.94 -22.45 8.87
C ARG A 132 28.53 -21.37 9.80
N ARG A 133 28.31 -21.49 11.12
CA ARG A 133 28.85 -20.60 12.17
C ARG A 133 28.46 -19.11 12.06
N ARG A 134 27.37 -18.77 11.36
CA ARG A 134 26.83 -17.40 11.24
C ARG A 134 25.31 -17.44 11.29
N ARG A 135 24.72 -16.93 12.39
CA ARG A 135 23.29 -16.59 12.55
C ARG A 135 22.63 -16.23 11.22
N CYS A 136 21.70 -17.06 10.71
CA CYS A 136 21.04 -16.81 9.44
C CYS A 136 20.49 -15.37 9.37
N SER A 137 20.75 -14.63 8.30
CA SER A 137 20.31 -13.24 8.15
C SER A 137 19.18 -13.17 7.12
N PRO A 138 17.95 -13.60 7.47
CA PRO A 138 16.79 -13.44 6.61
C PRO A 138 16.55 -11.95 6.43
N GLN A 139 16.33 -11.50 5.20
CA GLN A 139 15.99 -10.13 4.87
C GLN A 139 14.77 -10.11 3.96
N VAL A 140 13.77 -9.29 4.31
CA VAL A 140 12.64 -9.01 3.40
C VAL A 140 13.19 -8.32 2.16
N LEU A 141 12.74 -8.75 0.99
CA LEU A 141 13.14 -8.13 -0.27
C LEU A 141 12.42 -6.79 -0.42
N LEU A 142 13.18 -5.71 -0.56
CA LEU A 142 12.60 -4.38 -0.79
C LEU A 142 11.86 -4.29 -2.13
N SER A 143 12.30 -5.06 -3.12
CA SER A 143 11.66 -5.19 -4.43
C SER A 143 10.38 -6.05 -4.40
N ASP A 144 10.25 -6.95 -3.42
CA ASP A 144 9.10 -7.85 -3.26
C ASP A 144 8.81 -8.06 -1.76
N PRO A 145 7.92 -7.23 -1.16
CA PRO A 145 7.61 -7.25 0.27
C PRO A 145 7.10 -8.61 0.78
N ALA A 146 6.52 -9.42 -0.10
CA ALA A 146 5.90 -10.69 0.27
C ALA A 146 6.95 -11.79 0.52
N HIS A 147 8.18 -11.58 0.07
CA HIS A 147 9.24 -12.58 0.12
C HIS A 147 10.46 -12.13 0.91
N TRP A 148 11.15 -13.10 1.50
CA TRP A 148 12.43 -12.89 2.17
C TRP A 148 13.49 -13.83 1.62
N THR A 149 14.75 -13.43 1.77
CA THR A 149 15.91 -14.26 1.45
C THR A 149 16.97 -14.13 2.52
N CYS A 150 17.63 -15.23 2.87
CA CYS A 150 18.75 -15.24 3.78
C CYS A 150 20.02 -14.89 3.02
N GLN A 151 20.66 -13.77 3.37
CA GLN A 151 21.93 -13.37 2.74
C GLN A 151 23.07 -14.38 3.00
N THR A 152 22.94 -15.23 4.02
CA THR A 152 23.97 -16.19 4.41
C THR A 152 23.86 -17.52 3.68
N CYS A 153 22.66 -18.11 3.60
CA CYS A 153 22.46 -19.45 3.02
C CYS A 153 21.61 -19.45 1.74
N GLY A 154 21.06 -18.31 1.32
CA GLY A 154 20.20 -18.20 0.14
C GLY A 154 18.80 -18.79 0.32
N LEU A 155 18.47 -19.33 1.49
CA LEU A 155 17.11 -19.79 1.81
C LEU A 155 16.14 -18.62 1.68
N GLY A 156 15.00 -18.86 1.04
CA GLY A 156 13.96 -17.85 0.90
C GLY A 156 12.59 -18.44 1.11
N GLY A 157 11.61 -17.57 1.30
CA GLY A 157 10.23 -17.96 1.53
C GLY A 157 9.33 -16.75 1.58
N ARG A 158 8.05 -17.00 1.88
CA ARG A 158 7.09 -15.92 2.09
C ARG A 158 7.19 -15.38 3.51
N VAL A 159 6.91 -14.09 3.68
CA VAL A 159 6.96 -13.41 4.98
C VAL A 159 5.81 -13.85 5.90
N ASP A 160 4.63 -14.13 5.33
CA ASP A 160 3.44 -14.60 6.05
C ASP A 160 3.53 -16.07 6.49
N GLN A 161 4.46 -16.84 5.92
CA GLN A 161 4.69 -18.24 6.24
C GLN A 161 6.18 -18.49 6.57
N PRO A 162 6.67 -18.01 7.73
CA PRO A 162 8.06 -18.21 8.13
C PRO A 162 8.31 -19.69 8.43
N LEU A 163 9.45 -20.20 7.93
CA LEU A 163 9.83 -21.62 8.05
C LEU A 163 10.06 -22.07 9.49
N ASN A 164 10.44 -21.15 10.39
CA ASN A 164 10.65 -21.43 11.80
C ASN A 164 10.45 -20.16 12.67
N PRO A 165 10.39 -20.29 14.01
CA PRO A 165 10.24 -19.16 14.93
C PRO A 165 11.39 -18.14 14.88
N ILE A 166 12.63 -18.59 14.68
CA ILE A 166 13.82 -17.73 14.63
C ILE A 166 13.77 -16.76 13.44
N ILE A 167 13.35 -17.25 12.27
CA ILE A 167 13.14 -16.44 11.06
C ILE A 167 11.98 -15.48 11.31
N LYS A 168 10.88 -15.95 11.91
CA LYS A 168 9.72 -15.10 12.23
C LYS A 168 10.11 -13.89 13.07
N GLU A 169 10.86 -14.09 14.16
CA GLU A 169 11.33 -13.00 15.03
C GLU A 169 12.23 -12.01 14.27
N ARG A 170 13.20 -12.53 13.50
CA ARG A 170 14.11 -11.68 12.72
C ARG A 170 13.43 -10.89 11.61
N LEU A 171 12.37 -11.44 11.01
CA LEU A 171 11.55 -10.74 10.03
C LEU A 171 10.67 -9.68 10.70
N ALA A 172 10.14 -9.94 11.89
CA ALA A 172 9.35 -8.97 12.66
C ALA A 172 10.17 -7.71 12.99
N ASP A 173 11.44 -7.88 13.42
CA ASP A 173 12.36 -6.77 13.68
C ASP A 173 12.65 -5.91 12.44
N GLN A 174 12.42 -6.44 11.24
CA GLN A 174 12.64 -5.73 9.98
C GLN A 174 11.43 -4.98 9.46
N GLN A 175 10.21 -5.33 9.90
CA GLN A 175 8.98 -4.74 9.38
C GLN A 175 8.98 -3.21 9.49
N GLY A 176 9.45 -2.66 10.62
CA GLY A 176 9.56 -1.21 10.81
C GLY A 176 10.53 -0.55 9.84
N ARG A 177 11.73 -1.13 9.65
CA ARG A 177 12.74 -0.61 8.71
C ARG A 177 12.27 -0.69 7.26
N ILE A 178 11.62 -1.79 6.89
CA ILE A 178 11.14 -2.03 5.52
C ILE A 178 9.96 -1.10 5.21
N GLY A 179 9.00 -0.97 6.12
CA GLY A 179 7.90 -0.02 5.98
C GLY A 179 8.40 1.42 5.81
N ASP A 180 9.43 1.80 6.57
CA ASP A 180 10.10 3.10 6.45
C ASP A 180 10.78 3.31 5.08
N LEU A 181 11.42 2.27 4.53
CA LEU A 181 12.05 2.33 3.21
C LEU A 181 11.01 2.35 2.09
N HIS A 182 9.91 1.63 2.26
CA HIS A 182 8.78 1.66 1.33
C HIS A 182 8.08 3.00 1.31
N ALA A 183 7.81 3.58 2.48
CA ALA A 183 7.25 4.92 2.60
C ALA A 183 8.17 5.96 1.94
N LEU A 184 9.49 5.86 2.17
CA LEU A 184 10.47 6.73 1.52
C LEU A 184 10.47 6.57 0.00
N ALA A 185 10.48 5.33 -0.51
CA ALA A 185 10.43 5.07 -1.95
C ALA A 185 9.15 5.63 -2.57
N ALA A 186 7.98 5.35 -1.99
CA ALA A 186 6.70 5.90 -2.46
C ALA A 186 6.72 7.44 -2.45
N GLY A 187 7.25 8.07 -1.39
CA GLY A 187 7.39 9.53 -1.32
C GLY A 187 8.31 10.12 -2.39
N ILE A 188 9.39 9.40 -2.74
CA ILE A 188 10.29 9.79 -3.85
C ILE A 188 9.54 9.76 -5.18
N TYR A 189 8.90 8.64 -5.52
CA TYR A 189 8.16 8.50 -6.79
C TYR A 189 6.91 9.39 -6.88
N GLU A 190 6.41 9.86 -5.75
CA GLU A 190 5.32 10.84 -5.69
C GLU A 190 5.81 12.27 -5.96
N THR A 191 7.06 12.57 -5.60
CA THR A 191 7.64 13.91 -5.71
C THR A 191 8.33 14.14 -7.05
N TRP A 192 8.97 13.09 -7.59
CA TRP A 192 9.73 13.13 -8.83
C TRP A 192 9.14 12.15 -9.84
N GLY A 193 9.10 12.59 -11.10
CA GLY A 193 8.61 11.78 -12.21
C GLY A 193 9.61 10.70 -12.65
N ALA A 194 9.14 9.82 -13.54
CA ALA A 194 9.98 8.82 -14.18
C ALA A 194 11.22 9.46 -14.82
N GLY A 195 12.41 8.97 -14.46
CA GLY A 195 13.67 9.45 -14.99
C GLY A 195 14.21 10.75 -14.38
N ASP A 196 13.46 11.39 -13.47
CA ASP A 196 13.88 12.63 -12.81
C ASP A 196 15.08 12.40 -11.88
N ARG A 197 15.89 13.44 -11.75
CA ARG A 197 17.09 13.45 -10.91
C ARG A 197 16.85 14.29 -9.66
N PHE A 198 17.41 13.85 -8.55
CA PHE A 198 17.30 14.54 -7.27
C PHE A 198 18.56 14.34 -6.43
N THR A 199 18.73 15.14 -5.38
CA THR A 199 19.81 15.02 -4.41
C THR A 199 19.27 14.73 -3.01
N MET A 200 20.15 14.30 -2.10
CA MET A 200 19.78 14.15 -0.68
C MET A 200 19.27 15.47 -0.08
N ALA A 201 19.78 16.62 -0.53
CA ALA A 201 19.31 17.92 -0.09
C ALA A 201 17.87 18.18 -0.54
N ASP A 202 17.51 17.77 -1.76
CA ASP A 202 16.14 17.88 -2.27
C ASP A 202 15.20 16.98 -1.45
N CYS A 203 15.58 15.73 -1.16
CA CYS A 203 14.79 14.86 -0.26
C CYS A 203 14.54 15.47 1.12
N ALA A 204 15.56 16.10 1.71
CA ALA A 204 15.42 16.76 3.01
C ALA A 204 14.56 18.04 2.93
N ALA A 205 14.57 18.75 1.80
CA ALA A 205 13.73 19.93 1.60
C ALA A 205 12.23 19.56 1.48
N HIS A 206 11.93 18.43 0.84
CA HIS A 206 10.57 17.94 0.64
C HIS A 206 9.97 17.20 1.84
N ARG A 207 10.72 17.02 2.95
CA ARG A 207 10.26 16.39 4.20
C ARG A 207 9.53 15.06 3.98
N LEU A 208 10.10 14.20 3.14
CA LEU A 208 9.49 12.91 2.76
C LEU A 208 9.33 11.93 3.92
N LEU A 209 9.95 12.22 5.07
CA LEU A 209 9.81 11.51 6.32
C LEU A 209 9.48 12.55 7.39
N ASP A 210 8.35 12.40 8.08
CA ASP A 210 7.70 13.43 8.90
C ASP A 210 8.43 13.75 10.25
N VAL A 211 9.78 13.70 10.30
CA VAL A 211 10.55 13.69 11.56
C VAL A 211 11.83 14.51 11.51
N ARG A 212 11.94 15.53 12.38
CA ARG A 212 13.19 16.27 12.65
C ARG A 212 14.36 15.31 12.95
N GLY A 213 15.38 15.30 12.08
CA GLY A 213 16.47 14.30 12.06
C GLY A 213 16.67 13.60 10.69
N GLU A 214 15.94 14.04 9.67
CA GLU A 214 15.86 13.47 8.31
C GLU A 214 17.21 13.21 7.61
N ARG A 215 18.19 14.14 7.68
CA ARG A 215 19.38 14.04 6.83
C ARG A 215 20.24 12.82 7.11
N ASP A 216 20.48 12.51 8.39
CA ASP A 216 21.32 11.36 8.76
C ASP A 216 20.58 10.04 8.50
N ARG A 217 19.25 10.01 8.60
CA ARG A 217 18.44 8.85 8.22
C ARG A 217 18.46 8.64 6.70
N LEU A 218 18.26 9.70 5.91
CA LEU A 218 18.31 9.65 4.44
C LEU A 218 19.68 9.16 3.93
N LYS A 219 20.78 9.58 4.58
CA LYS A 219 22.14 9.14 4.24
C LYS A 219 22.32 7.62 4.25
N HIS A 220 21.61 6.93 5.15
CA HIS A 220 21.69 5.46 5.24
C HIS A 220 20.60 4.77 4.40
N ARG A 221 19.44 5.41 4.20
CA ARG A 221 18.30 4.83 3.50
C ARG A 221 18.37 4.93 1.98
N LEU A 222 18.87 6.03 1.42
CA LEU A 222 18.98 6.19 -0.03
C LEU A 222 19.91 5.14 -0.67
N PRO A 223 21.07 4.81 -0.09
CA PRO A 223 21.89 3.69 -0.57
C PRO A 223 21.16 2.33 -0.53
N ASP A 224 20.34 2.08 0.51
CA ASP A 224 19.54 0.86 0.59
C ASP A 224 18.54 0.75 -0.57
N LEU A 225 17.92 1.88 -0.96
CA LEU A 225 17.02 1.95 -2.12
C LEU A 225 17.76 1.75 -3.46
N VAL A 226 18.98 2.30 -3.59
CA VAL A 226 19.84 2.04 -4.76
C VAL A 226 20.22 0.57 -4.84
N GLN A 227 20.65 -0.03 -3.73
CA GLN A 227 21.02 -1.45 -3.68
C GLN A 227 19.83 -2.37 -3.99
N ALA A 228 18.63 -1.97 -3.58
CA ALA A 228 17.39 -2.66 -3.91
C ALA A 228 16.95 -2.47 -5.37
N GLY A 229 17.63 -1.62 -6.14
CA GLY A 229 17.26 -1.30 -7.52
C GLY A 229 15.94 -0.56 -7.60
N LEU A 230 15.58 0.22 -6.58
CA LEU A 230 14.37 1.06 -6.56
C LEU A 230 14.63 2.47 -7.07
N ILE A 231 15.89 2.92 -7.07
CA ILE A 231 16.38 4.17 -7.64
C ILE A 231 17.80 3.95 -8.19
N GLU A 232 18.26 4.81 -9.09
CA GLU A 232 19.61 4.74 -9.67
C GLU A 232 20.55 5.75 -9.01
N ASP A 233 21.83 5.38 -8.86
CA ASP A 233 22.89 6.35 -8.57
C ASP A 233 23.19 7.13 -9.85
N ALA A 234 23.03 8.45 -9.79
CA ALA A 234 23.13 9.33 -10.94
C ALA A 234 23.62 10.72 -10.53
N PRO A 235 24.26 11.48 -11.43
CA PRO A 235 24.62 12.85 -11.12
C PRO A 235 23.37 13.69 -10.85
N GLY A 236 23.41 14.50 -9.79
CA GLY A 236 22.30 15.38 -9.42
C GLY A 236 21.97 16.42 -10.51
N PRO A 237 20.83 17.14 -10.39
CA PRO A 237 20.34 18.05 -11.42
C PRO A 237 21.32 19.17 -11.81
N ARG A 238 22.18 19.59 -10.88
CA ARG A 238 23.20 20.63 -11.07
C ARG A 238 24.63 20.07 -11.15
N GLY A 239 24.77 18.76 -11.35
CA GLY A 239 26.03 18.03 -11.21
C GLY A 239 26.35 17.67 -9.74
N GLY A 240 27.25 16.71 -9.55
CA GLY A 240 27.59 16.15 -8.22
C GLY A 240 26.82 14.89 -7.86
N ALA A 241 26.99 14.37 -6.65
CA ALA A 241 26.33 13.14 -6.19
C ALA A 241 24.81 13.34 -6.07
N GLY A 242 24.04 12.41 -6.62
CA GLY A 242 22.59 12.45 -6.61
C GLY A 242 22.00 11.07 -6.88
N TYR A 243 20.73 11.06 -7.22
CA TYR A 243 19.97 9.85 -7.51
C TYR A 243 19.01 10.14 -8.66
N ARG A 244 18.56 9.09 -9.33
CA ARG A 244 17.57 9.16 -10.38
C ARG A 244 16.44 8.17 -10.13
N VAL A 245 15.21 8.61 -10.37
CA VAL A 245 14.03 7.75 -10.34
C VAL A 245 14.01 6.87 -11.58
N LEU A 246 13.60 5.61 -11.44
CA LEU A 246 13.51 4.71 -12.59
C LEU A 246 12.48 5.22 -13.61
N ASP A 247 12.71 4.92 -14.88
CA ASP A 247 11.76 5.25 -15.95
C ASP A 247 10.47 4.41 -15.80
N GLU A 248 10.58 3.20 -15.24
CA GLU A 248 9.44 2.33 -14.91
C GLU A 248 9.46 2.00 -13.41
N PRO A 249 8.45 2.43 -12.62
CA PRO A 249 8.36 2.11 -11.21
C PRO A 249 8.07 0.60 -11.01
N PRO A 250 8.59 -0.02 -9.95
CA PRO A 250 8.15 -1.35 -9.50
C PRO A 250 6.63 -1.42 -9.31
N ASP A 251 6.03 -2.58 -9.62
CA ASP A 251 4.57 -2.79 -9.59
C ASP A 251 3.93 -2.34 -8.26
N TRP A 252 4.51 -2.72 -7.13
CA TRP A 252 3.98 -2.35 -5.81
C TRP A 252 4.03 -0.83 -5.54
N ILE A 253 5.00 -0.11 -6.12
CA ILE A 253 5.07 1.36 -6.01
C ILE A 253 3.96 1.97 -6.87
N ALA A 254 3.75 1.46 -8.10
CA ALA A 254 2.69 1.92 -8.98
C ALA A 254 1.30 1.72 -8.36
N GLU A 255 1.07 0.58 -7.71
CA GLU A 255 -0.15 0.29 -6.95
C GLU A 255 -0.35 1.29 -5.80
N VAL A 256 0.65 1.48 -4.93
CA VAL A 256 0.58 2.43 -3.80
C VAL A 256 0.33 3.87 -4.26
N LEU A 257 0.95 4.30 -5.36
CA LEU A 257 0.72 5.64 -5.91
C LEU A 257 -0.70 5.79 -6.47
N THR A 258 -1.26 4.73 -7.06
CA THR A 258 -2.63 4.73 -7.56
C THR A 258 -3.62 4.80 -6.41
N GLU A 259 -3.47 3.97 -5.39
CA GLU A 259 -4.30 4.00 -4.17
C GLU A 259 -4.27 5.38 -3.49
N ARG A 260 -3.08 5.99 -3.38
CA ARG A 260 -2.96 7.34 -2.81
C ARG A 260 -3.64 8.42 -3.65
N ARG A 261 -3.62 8.30 -4.98
CA ARG A 261 -4.35 9.22 -5.87
C ARG A 261 -5.85 9.07 -5.70
N GLU A 262 -6.36 7.85 -5.71
CA GLU A 262 -7.78 7.56 -5.47
C GLU A 262 -8.24 8.04 -4.09
N GLN A 263 -7.41 7.87 -3.06
CA GLN A 263 -7.68 8.37 -1.72
C GLN A 263 -7.78 9.91 -1.72
N ARG A 264 -6.82 10.61 -2.33
CA ARG A 264 -6.85 12.08 -2.43
C ARG A 264 -8.04 12.59 -3.23
N GLU A 265 -8.40 11.93 -4.32
CA GLU A 265 -9.59 12.26 -5.11
C GLU A 265 -10.87 12.05 -4.32
N THR A 266 -10.94 10.97 -3.54
CA THR A 266 -12.08 10.70 -2.66
C THR A 266 -12.18 11.75 -1.55
N GLU A 267 -11.07 12.10 -0.91
CA GLU A 267 -11.01 13.14 0.12
C GLU A 267 -11.32 14.53 -0.44
N ALA A 268 -10.85 14.84 -1.66
CA ALA A 268 -11.17 16.08 -2.37
C ALA A 268 -12.65 16.15 -2.70
N ARG A 269 -13.23 15.06 -3.22
CA ARG A 269 -14.67 14.97 -3.50
C ARG A 269 -15.49 15.18 -2.23
N VAL A 270 -15.14 14.53 -1.12
CA VAL A 270 -15.84 14.71 0.17
C VAL A 270 -15.71 16.15 0.66
N ARG A 271 -14.54 16.78 0.50
CA ARG A 271 -14.33 18.20 0.84
C ARG A 271 -15.19 19.11 -0.02
N ASP A 272 -15.25 18.88 -1.32
CA ASP A 272 -16.02 19.69 -2.28
C ASP A 272 -17.52 19.51 -2.09
N GLU A 273 -17.99 18.29 -1.85
CA GLU A 273 -19.38 17.99 -1.48
C GLU A 273 -19.77 18.73 -0.20
N ARG A 274 -18.92 18.69 0.83
CA ARG A 274 -19.14 19.42 2.08
C ARG A 274 -19.16 20.94 1.87
N ALA A 275 -18.26 21.47 1.05
CA ALA A 275 -18.24 22.90 0.69
C ALA A 275 -19.52 23.30 -0.06
N ALA A 276 -19.98 22.50 -1.02
CA ALA A 276 -21.20 22.74 -1.77
C ALA A 276 -22.47 22.63 -0.90
N MET A 277 -22.48 21.74 0.09
CA MET A 277 -23.56 21.67 1.08
C MET A 277 -23.59 22.92 1.98
N LEU A 278 -22.43 23.37 2.45
CA LEU A 278 -22.32 24.60 3.24
C LEU A 278 -22.78 25.83 2.45
N GLN A 279 -22.35 25.94 1.19
CA GLN A 279 -22.74 27.06 0.33
C GLN A 279 -24.26 27.11 0.13
N ARG A 280 -24.89 25.96 -0.18
CA ARG A 280 -26.35 25.87 -0.28
C ARG A 280 -27.05 26.24 1.02
N ALA A 281 -26.56 25.75 2.17
CA ALA A 281 -27.13 26.08 3.47
C ALA A 281 -27.01 27.59 3.82
N LEU A 282 -25.99 28.29 3.32
CA LEU A 282 -25.83 29.73 3.47
C LEU A 282 -26.77 30.52 2.54
N GLU A 283 -27.05 30.00 1.34
CA GLU A 283 -27.90 30.66 0.33
C GLU A 283 -29.39 30.43 0.57
N GLU A 284 -29.78 29.18 0.84
CA GLU A 284 -31.18 28.77 1.05
C GLU A 284 -31.66 29.05 2.49
N GLY A 285 -30.71 29.16 3.44
CA GLY A 285 -31.00 29.22 4.86
C GLY A 285 -31.34 27.85 5.45
N LEU A 286 -31.16 27.70 6.76
CA LEU A 286 -31.54 26.49 7.50
C LEU A 286 -32.73 26.78 8.41
N THR A 287 -33.62 25.81 8.58
CA THR A 287 -34.77 25.90 9.48
C THR A 287 -34.83 24.69 10.40
N HIS A 288 -35.22 24.91 11.66
CA HIS A 288 -35.49 23.86 12.65
C HIS A 288 -36.91 24.01 13.17
N VAL A 289 -37.61 22.90 13.39
CA VAL A 289 -38.94 22.92 14.03
C VAL A 289 -38.79 22.41 15.45
N THR A 290 -39.09 23.26 16.41
CA THR A 290 -39.00 22.93 17.84
C THR A 290 -40.09 21.93 18.25
N PRO A 291 -39.96 21.25 19.40
CA PRO A 291 -41.01 20.38 19.94
C PRO A 291 -42.36 21.07 20.17
N THR A 292 -42.37 22.41 20.30
CA THR A 292 -43.59 23.22 20.43
C THR A 292 -44.25 23.53 19.09
N GLY A 293 -43.66 23.12 17.97
CA GLY A 293 -44.14 23.35 16.61
C GLY A 293 -43.74 24.69 16.01
N GLU A 294 -42.85 25.45 16.66
CA GLU A 294 -42.34 26.72 16.16
C GLU A 294 -41.23 26.47 15.13
N THR A 295 -41.29 27.16 13.99
CA THR A 295 -40.23 27.10 12.96
C THR A 295 -39.22 28.21 13.22
N VAL A 296 -37.98 27.83 13.52
CA VAL A 296 -36.86 28.74 13.78
C VAL A 296 -35.94 28.80 12.56
N GLU A 297 -35.77 30.00 12.00
CA GLU A 297 -34.78 30.27 10.96
C GLU A 297 -33.38 30.45 11.57
N ILE A 298 -32.41 29.74 11.00
CA ILE A 298 -31.02 29.71 11.47
C ILE A 298 -30.20 30.66 10.59
N ALA A 299 -30.01 31.88 11.09
CA ALA A 299 -29.21 32.90 10.41
C ALA A 299 -27.72 32.70 10.69
N GLN A 300 -26.92 32.46 9.64
CA GLN A 300 -25.47 32.23 9.72
C GLN A 300 -24.73 32.89 8.54
N ASN A 301 -23.41 33.01 8.62
CA ASN A 301 -22.56 33.49 7.52
C ASN A 301 -21.33 32.60 7.34
N GLY A 302 -20.45 32.92 6.37
CA GLY A 302 -19.22 32.17 6.13
C GLY A 302 -18.24 32.13 7.30
N ARG A 303 -18.42 32.96 8.35
CA ARG A 303 -17.64 32.92 9.60
C ARG A 303 -18.25 32.02 10.68
N GLY A 304 -19.51 31.62 10.52
CA GLY A 304 -20.25 30.80 11.46
C GLY A 304 -21.49 31.50 12.03
N LEU A 305 -21.87 31.10 13.25
CA LEU A 305 -23.09 31.55 13.91
C LEU A 305 -22.87 31.83 15.40
N GLU A 306 -23.75 32.67 15.94
CA GLU A 306 -23.79 33.12 17.32
C GLU A 306 -25.11 32.69 17.94
N LEU A 307 -25.03 31.99 19.06
CA LEU A 307 -26.16 31.56 19.88
C LEU A 307 -26.33 32.45 21.09
N ARG A 308 -27.56 32.93 21.25
CA ARG A 308 -27.99 33.80 22.36
C ARG A 308 -29.08 33.10 23.13
N PHE A 309 -28.83 32.88 24.40
CA PHE A 309 -29.82 32.29 25.30
C PHE A 309 -30.48 33.38 26.14
N PRO A 310 -31.80 33.30 26.40
CA PRO A 310 -32.50 34.22 27.30
C PRO A 310 -32.07 34.01 28.77
N SER A 311 -31.63 32.81 29.13
CA SER A 311 -31.12 32.42 30.45
C SER A 311 -29.89 31.52 30.31
N ILE A 312 -29.16 31.28 31.41
CA ILE A 312 -27.97 30.43 31.37
C ILE A 312 -28.38 28.99 30.98
N PRO A 313 -27.81 28.40 29.92
CA PRO A 313 -28.13 27.04 29.51
C PRO A 313 -27.67 26.02 30.55
N SER A 314 -28.28 24.83 30.53
CA SER A 314 -27.92 23.74 31.45
C SER A 314 -26.44 23.36 31.33
N TRP A 315 -25.90 22.75 32.38
CA TRP A 315 -24.51 22.28 32.37
C TRP A 315 -24.27 21.25 31.26
N GLU A 316 -25.22 20.32 31.06
CA GLU A 316 -25.11 19.26 30.04
C GLU A 316 -25.01 19.85 28.63
N LEU A 317 -25.85 20.84 28.31
CA LEU A 317 -25.82 21.50 27.00
C LEU A 317 -24.50 22.23 26.78
N ARG A 318 -23.96 22.90 27.81
CA ARG A 318 -22.66 23.60 27.72
C ARG A 318 -21.51 22.63 27.44
N GLU A 319 -21.48 21.48 28.11
CA GLU A 319 -20.45 20.47 27.90
C GLU A 319 -20.57 19.81 26.52
N GLU A 320 -21.79 19.54 26.04
CA GLU A 320 -22.00 19.01 24.70
C GLU A 320 -21.52 20.01 23.61
N MET A 321 -21.82 21.30 23.78
CA MET A 321 -21.34 22.34 22.88
C MET A 321 -19.79 22.42 22.84
N LYS A 322 -19.12 22.30 23.98
CA LYS A 322 -17.64 22.26 24.04
C LYS A 322 -17.07 21.00 23.39
N ARG A 323 -17.69 19.84 23.62
CA ARG A 323 -17.21 18.53 23.15
C ARG A 323 -17.10 18.44 21.63
N GLN A 324 -17.99 19.14 20.91
CA GLN A 324 -18.00 19.18 19.45
C GLN A 324 -16.88 20.08 18.85
N GLY A 325 -16.00 20.67 19.68
CA GLY A 325 -14.74 21.28 19.27
C GLY A 325 -14.82 22.63 18.53
N HIS A 326 -16.01 23.03 18.09
CA HIS A 326 -16.20 24.21 17.23
C HIS A 326 -17.01 25.35 17.89
N CYS A 327 -17.54 25.15 19.11
CA CYS A 327 -18.27 26.18 19.86
C CYS A 327 -17.43 26.74 21.01
N ARG A 328 -17.38 28.06 21.14
CA ARG A 328 -16.64 28.81 22.16
C ARG A 328 -17.58 29.78 22.88
N TRP A 329 -17.42 29.95 24.19
CA TRP A 329 -18.14 30.99 24.94
C TRP A 329 -17.42 32.34 24.83
N ASP A 330 -18.14 33.37 24.39
CA ASP A 330 -17.75 34.77 24.48
C ASP A 330 -18.27 35.37 25.79
N GLY A 331 -17.37 35.52 26.76
CA GLY A 331 -17.68 36.06 28.09
C GLY A 331 -18.07 37.54 28.10
N ARG A 332 -17.61 38.34 27.12
CA ARG A 332 -17.92 39.77 27.05
C ARG A 332 -19.36 39.99 26.59
N ARG A 333 -19.79 39.23 25.58
CA ARG A 333 -21.14 39.33 25.02
C ARG A 333 -22.14 38.42 25.72
N ARG A 334 -21.65 37.47 26.54
CA ARG A 334 -22.39 36.38 27.17
C ARG A 334 -23.10 35.49 26.14
N ARG A 335 -22.34 34.98 25.16
CA ARG A 335 -22.89 34.24 24.00
C ARG A 335 -22.03 33.05 23.65
N TRP A 336 -22.62 32.07 22.98
CA TRP A 336 -21.88 30.95 22.40
C TRP A 336 -21.65 31.20 20.91
N CYS A 337 -20.41 31.07 20.46
CA CYS A 337 -20.01 31.31 19.08
C CYS A 337 -19.52 30.00 18.45
N ARG A 338 -20.07 29.64 17.30
CA ARG A 338 -19.56 28.56 16.45
C ARG A 338 -18.65 29.18 15.39
N MET A 339 -17.39 28.75 15.35
CA MET A 339 -16.35 29.33 14.46
C MET A 339 -16.45 28.86 13.00
N SER A 340 -17.38 27.97 12.69
CA SER A 340 -17.64 27.46 11.35
C SER A 340 -19.15 27.40 11.10
N PRO A 341 -19.64 27.69 9.88
CA PRO A 341 -21.03 27.47 9.55
C PRO A 341 -21.40 25.99 9.63
N VAL A 342 -22.70 25.72 9.75
CA VAL A 342 -23.27 24.37 9.75
C VAL A 342 -24.03 24.14 8.45
N ALA A 343 -23.92 22.93 7.90
CA ALA A 343 -24.62 22.55 6.67
C ALA A 343 -26.02 21.98 6.96
N THR A 344 -26.27 21.51 8.19
CA THR A 344 -27.52 20.91 8.64
C THR A 344 -27.76 21.26 10.11
N VAL A 345 -28.98 21.03 10.60
CA VAL A 345 -29.29 21.19 12.03
C VAL A 345 -28.66 20.05 12.82
N GLU A 346 -27.49 20.30 13.40
CA GLU A 346 -26.76 19.35 14.23
C GLU A 346 -27.49 19.11 15.58
N PRO A 347 -27.35 17.94 16.23
CA PRO A 347 -28.09 17.62 17.45
C PRO A 347 -27.92 18.63 18.60
N TRP A 348 -26.72 19.17 18.78
CA TRP A 348 -26.46 20.19 19.80
C TRP A 348 -27.12 21.53 19.45
N LEU A 349 -27.25 21.85 18.15
CA LEU A 349 -27.91 23.07 17.70
C LEU A 349 -29.42 22.93 17.87
N ALA A 350 -30.00 21.78 17.54
CA ALA A 350 -31.39 21.47 17.85
C ALA A 350 -31.66 21.59 19.35
N ALA A 351 -30.82 20.97 20.19
CA ALA A 351 -30.95 21.07 21.66
C ALA A 351 -30.81 22.51 22.18
N ALA A 352 -29.93 23.32 21.57
CA ALA A 352 -29.80 24.73 21.92
C ALA A 352 -31.06 25.53 21.54
N LEU A 353 -31.60 25.31 20.34
CA LEU A 353 -32.83 25.95 19.88
C LEU A 353 -34.04 25.55 20.75
N ASP A 354 -34.15 24.27 21.10
CA ASP A 354 -35.20 23.74 21.97
C ASP A 354 -35.09 24.29 23.40
N ALA A 355 -33.89 24.63 23.85
CA ALA A 355 -33.63 25.35 25.11
C ALA A 355 -33.89 26.87 25.01
N GLY A 356 -34.39 27.36 23.87
CA GLY A 356 -34.75 28.76 23.64
C GLY A 356 -33.61 29.63 23.10
N ALA A 357 -32.56 29.05 22.55
CA ALA A 357 -31.51 29.84 21.89
C ALA A 357 -32.03 30.54 20.63
N THR A 358 -31.63 31.78 20.43
CA THR A 358 -31.77 32.49 19.15
C THR A 358 -30.43 32.49 18.42
N VAL A 359 -30.48 32.39 17.09
CA VAL A 359 -29.30 32.31 16.22
C VAL A 359 -29.10 33.62 15.48
N ALA A 360 -27.87 34.10 15.40
CA ALA A 360 -27.49 35.24 14.58
C ALA A 360 -26.18 34.95 13.82
N PRO A 361 -25.92 35.63 12.69
CA PRO A 361 -24.65 35.51 11.99
C PRO A 361 -23.49 35.95 12.89
N LEU A 362 -22.37 35.22 12.87
CA LEU A 362 -21.21 35.58 13.68
C LEU A 362 -20.65 36.94 13.23
N GLY A 363 -20.57 37.90 14.16
CA GLY A 363 -20.11 39.25 13.89
C GLY A 363 -18.62 39.36 13.54
N THR A 364 -18.18 40.56 13.16
CA THR A 364 -16.79 40.82 12.70
C THR A 364 -15.77 41.06 13.81
N ALA A 365 -16.20 41.14 15.08
CA ALA A 365 -15.29 41.37 16.19
C ALA A 365 -14.45 40.11 16.45
N ASP A 366 -13.14 40.28 16.39
CA ASP A 366 -12.15 39.23 16.57
C ASP A 366 -12.26 38.61 17.97
N PRO A 367 -12.61 37.31 18.11
CA PRO A 367 -12.64 36.62 19.40
C PRO A 367 -11.23 36.39 19.99
N ASP A 368 -10.17 36.69 19.23
CA ASP A 368 -8.76 36.55 19.62
C ASP A 368 -8.10 37.89 20.00
N ALA A 369 -8.85 39.00 19.98
CA ALA A 369 -8.40 40.26 20.54
C ALA A 369 -8.51 40.25 22.08
N GLU A 370 -7.44 39.77 22.73
CA GLU A 370 -7.00 39.96 24.13
C GLU A 370 -6.93 38.69 25.01
N ASP A 371 -5.74 38.54 25.59
CA ASP A 371 -5.25 37.70 26.68
C ASP A 371 -6.29 36.99 27.55
N TRP A 372 -6.29 35.65 27.45
CA TRP A 372 -6.90 34.76 28.43
C TRP A 372 -5.80 34.19 29.35
N GLY A 373 -5.21 35.04 30.17
CA GLY A 373 -4.57 34.56 31.39
C GLY A 373 -5.63 33.91 32.29
N PRO A 374 -5.28 32.87 33.09
CA PRO A 374 -6.22 32.22 33.98
C PRO A 374 -6.56 33.16 35.16
N SER A 375 -7.51 34.07 34.95
CA SER A 375 -8.09 34.88 36.04
C SER A 375 -9.49 34.36 36.35
N GLU A 376 -9.55 33.57 37.43
CA GLU A 376 -10.59 33.56 38.46
C GLU A 376 -12.05 33.57 37.98
N TRP A 377 -12.63 32.38 37.87
CA TRP A 377 -14.07 32.22 38.06
C TRP A 377 -14.33 32.14 39.57
N PRO A 378 -15.20 32.98 40.16
CA PRO A 378 -15.60 32.80 41.55
C PRO A 378 -16.49 31.56 41.66
N ASP A 379 -16.24 30.77 42.72
CA ASP A 379 -16.97 29.54 43.10
C ASP A 379 -18.49 29.74 43.23
#